data_AF-A0A7C4HJF3-F1
#
_entry.id   AF-A0A7C4HJF3-F1
#
_cell.length_a   1.000
_cell.length_b   1.000
_cell.length_c   1.000
_cell.angle_alpha   90.00
_cell.angle_beta   90.00
_cell.angle_gamma   90.00
#
_symmetry.space_group_name_H-M   'P 1'
#
loop_
_entity.id
_entity.type
_entity.pdbx_description
1 polymer ?
#
loop_
_entity_poly.entity_id
_entity_poly.type
_entity_poly.pdbx_seq_one_letter_code
_entity_poly.pdbx_strand_id
1 'polypeptide(L)'
;MSSTKLKEEFLKLLETDREFRYLVISHLGLIELIEGQRKILEELKILHENQEKLWENANKLWEEVKSLREGQEKLWMEVRLLREEQEKLWQEVKNLREGQNKLWEEVKSLREGQEKLWENQNKLW
;
A
#
# COMPACT_ATOMS: atom_id res chain seq x y z
N MET A 1 49.18 46.33 -34.90
CA MET A 1 49.53 45.04 -35.55
C MET A 1 48.29 44.50 -36.25
N SER A 2 48.35 43.98 -37.47
CA SER A 2 47.17 43.41 -38.13
C SER A 2 46.81 42.06 -37.49
N SER A 3 45.51 41.71 -37.47
CA SER A 3 45.03 40.43 -36.91
C SER A 3 45.72 39.21 -37.55
N THR A 4 46.01 39.28 -38.85
CA THR A 4 46.74 38.24 -39.60
C THR A 4 48.14 38.04 -39.06
N LYS A 5 48.88 39.14 -38.82
CA LYS A 5 50.25 39.08 -38.29
C LYS A 5 50.30 38.48 -36.88
N LEU A 6 49.32 38.78 -36.03
CA LEU A 6 49.21 38.20 -34.69
C LEU A 6 48.96 36.68 -34.73
N LYS A 7 48.08 36.21 -35.62
CA LYS A 7 47.81 34.76 -35.78
C LYS A 7 49.04 34.01 -36.27
N GLU A 8 49.78 34.57 -37.23
CA GLU A 8 51.02 33.99 -37.72
C GLU A 8 52.09 33.90 -36.61
N GLU A 9 52.23 34.94 -35.79
CA GLU A 9 53.15 34.93 -34.64
C GLU A 9 52.73 33.89 -33.58
N PHE A 10 51.43 33.76 -33.29
CA PHE A 10 50.90 32.76 -32.36
C PHE A 10 51.13 31.32 -32.85
N LEU A 11 50.90 31.05 -34.14
CA LEU A 11 51.16 29.73 -34.73
C LEU A 11 52.65 29.40 -34.73
N LYS A 12 53.52 30.37 -35.04
CA LYS A 12 54.97 30.19 -34.92
C LYS A 12 55.38 29.83 -33.50
N LEU A 13 54.88 30.52 -32.48
CA LEU A 13 55.16 30.20 -31.08
C LEU A 13 54.65 28.80 -30.70
N LEU A 14 53.47 28.39 -31.17
CA LEU A 14 52.98 27.03 -30.97
C LEU A 14 53.92 25.98 -31.57
N GLU A 15 54.54 26.26 -32.72
CA GLU A 15 55.45 25.34 -33.41
C GLU A 15 56.87 25.33 -32.85
N THR A 16 57.37 26.48 -32.37
CA THR A 16 58.78 26.64 -31.99
C THR A 16 59.01 26.65 -30.48
N ASP A 17 58.05 27.12 -29.67
CA ASP A 17 58.16 27.20 -28.21
C ASP A 17 57.40 26.04 -27.55
N ARG A 18 58.15 25.17 -26.88
CA ARG A 18 57.62 23.98 -26.20
C ARG A 18 56.83 24.35 -24.94
N GLU A 19 57.30 25.31 -24.15
CA GLU A 19 56.63 25.74 -22.92
C GLU A 19 55.31 26.42 -23.26
N PHE A 20 55.32 27.31 -24.25
CA PHE A 20 54.12 27.96 -24.76
C PHE A 20 53.07 26.94 -25.24
N ARG A 21 53.49 25.93 -26.02
CA ARG A 21 52.58 24.88 -26.51
C ARG A 21 51.92 24.09 -25.38
N TYR A 22 52.68 23.70 -24.35
CA TYR A 22 52.12 23.01 -23.19
C TYR A 22 51.18 23.90 -22.39
N LEU A 23 51.49 25.19 -22.24
CA LEU A 23 50.59 26.14 -21.57
C LEU A 23 49.24 26.25 -22.30
N VAL A 24 49.26 26.35 -23.64
CA VAL A 24 48.03 26.41 -24.45
C VAL A 24 47.23 25.10 -24.33
N ILE A 25 47.87 23.94 -24.47
CA ILE A 25 47.20 22.63 -24.31
C ILE A 25 46.63 22.47 -22.91
N SER A 26 47.38 22.85 -21.88
CA SER A 26 46.93 22.79 -20.49
C SER A 26 45.73 23.71 -20.25
N HIS A 27 45.75 24.92 -20.79
CA HIS A 27 44.63 25.85 -20.67
C HIS A 27 43.38 25.33 -21.37
N LEU A 28 43.51 24.78 -22.58
CA LEU A 28 42.39 24.16 -23.30
C LEU A 28 41.82 22.94 -22.52
N GLY A 29 42.69 22.07 -22.01
CA GLY A 29 42.26 20.93 -21.19
C GLY A 29 41.57 21.35 -19.88
N LEU A 30 42.01 22.45 -19.25
CA LEU A 30 41.34 23.01 -18.08
C LEU A 30 39.95 23.55 -18.41
N ILE A 31 39.76 24.17 -19.58
CA ILE A 31 38.44 24.63 -20.04
C ILE A 31 37.49 23.44 -20.20
N GLU A 32 37.93 22.38 -20.90
CA GLU A 32 37.12 21.18 -21.10
C GLU A 32 36.76 20.51 -19.77
N LEU A 33 37.70 20.46 -18.82
CA LEU A 33 37.47 19.90 -17.49
C LEU A 33 36.43 20.71 -16.71
N ILE A 34 36.49 22.05 -16.76
CA ILE A 34 35.53 22.93 -16.08
C ILE A 34 34.13 22.75 -16.68
N GLU A 35 34.03 22.64 -18.01
CA GLU A 35 32.75 22.36 -18.68
C GLU A 35 32.19 20.99 -18.31
N GLY A 36 33.04 19.96 -18.24
CA GLY A 36 32.65 18.63 -17.77
C GLY A 36 32.14 18.66 -16.32
N GLN A 37 32.85 19.35 -15.42
CA GLN A 37 32.43 19.53 -14.03
C GLN A 37 31.08 20.24 -13.92
N ARG A 38 30.84 21.28 -14.73
CA ARG A 38 29.55 21.99 -14.74
C ARG A 38 28.40 21.06 -15.16
N LYS A 39 28.60 20.20 -16.17
CA LYS A 39 27.59 19.22 -16.59
C LYS A 39 27.28 18.21 -15.49
N ILE A 40 28.32 17.65 -14.88
CA ILE A 40 28.17 16.69 -13.76
C ILE A 40 27.42 17.32 -12.59
N LEU A 41 27.74 18.58 -12.24
CA LEU A 41 27.02 19.29 -11.17
C LEU A 41 25.54 19.47 -11.47
N GLU A 42 25.17 19.70 -12.73
CA GLU A 42 23.78 19.83 -13.12
C GLU A 42 23.04 18.48 -13.07
N GLU A 43 23.67 17.41 -13.55
CA GLU A 43 23.11 16.05 -13.43
C GLU A 43 22.94 15.63 -11.97
N LEU A 44 23.89 15.99 -11.09
CA LEU A 44 23.81 15.71 -9.66
C LEU A 44 22.63 16.45 -9.00
N LYS A 45 22.34 17.69 -9.38
CA LYS A 45 21.17 18.41 -8.88
C LYS A 45 19.87 17.72 -9.29
N ILE A 46 19.75 17.34 -10.56
CA ILE A 46 18.57 16.63 -11.07
C ILE A 46 18.40 15.29 -10.35
N LEU A 47 19.50 14.56 -10.13
CA LEU A 47 19.47 13.30 -9.38
C LEU A 47 18.98 13.52 -7.95
N HIS A 48 19.45 14.57 -7.29
CA HIS A 48 19.05 14.92 -5.93
C HIS A 48 17.55 15.25 -5.85
N GLU A 49 17.03 16.09 -6.76
CA GLU A 49 15.60 16.41 -6.84
C GLU A 49 14.74 15.17 -7.09
N ASN A 50 15.21 14.26 -7.96
CA ASN A 50 14.52 12.99 -8.20
C ASN A 50 14.53 12.09 -6.96
N GLN A 51 15.63 12.08 -6.20
CA GLN A 51 15.74 11.33 -4.96
C GLN A 51 14.78 11.87 -3.90
N GLU A 52 14.64 13.20 -3.76
CA GLU A 52 13.66 13.82 -2.87
C GLU A 52 12.22 13.41 -3.23
N LYS A 53 11.86 13.48 -4.52
CA LYS A 53 10.54 13.03 -5.01
C LYS A 53 10.28 11.55 -4.71
N LEU A 54 11.29 10.69 -4.84
CA LEU A 54 11.16 9.28 -4.50
C LEU A 54 10.90 9.09 -3.00
N TRP A 55 11.58 9.86 -2.13
CA TRP A 55 11.34 9.83 -0.69
C TRP A 55 9.92 10.29 -0.32
N GLU A 56 9.43 11.37 -0.94
CA GLU A 56 8.06 11.84 -0.74
C GLU A 56 7.02 10.78 -1.14
N ASN A 57 7.21 10.15 -2.30
CA ASN A 57 6.31 9.10 -2.75
C ASN A 57 6.37 7.86 -1.85
N ALA A 58 7.56 7.47 -1.39
CA ALA A 58 7.72 6.38 -0.44
C ALA A 58 6.99 6.67 0.89
N ASN A 59 7.06 7.90 1.39
CA ASN A 59 6.34 8.30 2.61
C ASN A 59 4.82 8.23 2.42
N LYS A 60 4.28 8.70 1.29
CA LYS A 60 2.85 8.58 0.97
C LYS A 60 2.38 7.13 0.92
N LEU A 61 3.16 6.24 0.29
CA LEU A 61 2.87 4.81 0.26
C LEU A 61 2.87 4.20 1.66
N TRP A 62 3.78 4.63 2.54
CA TRP A 62 3.79 4.18 3.93
C TRP A 62 2.53 4.60 4.70
N GLU A 63 2.04 5.82 4.49
CA GLU A 63 0.79 6.30 5.08
C GLU A 63 -0.42 5.50 4.59
N GLU A 64 -0.50 5.23 3.28
CA GLU A 64 -1.56 4.39 2.69
C GLU A 64 -1.54 2.97 3.27
N VAL A 65 -0.35 2.34 3.33
CA VAL A 65 -0.19 1.00 3.92
C VAL A 65 -0.62 0.99 5.39
N LYS A 66 -0.31 2.04 6.16
CA LYS A 66 -0.75 2.15 7.55
C LYS A 66 -2.28 2.26 7.63
N SER A 67 -2.90 3.09 6.82
CA SER A 67 -4.37 3.24 6.78
C SER A 67 -5.07 1.93 6.39
N LEU A 68 -4.52 1.20 5.41
CA LEU A 68 -5.04 -0.12 5.03
C LEU A 68 -4.95 -1.14 6.16
N ARG A 69 -3.85 -1.15 6.93
CA ARG A 69 -3.71 -2.02 8.11
C ARG A 69 -4.75 -1.70 9.18
N GLU A 70 -4.96 -0.42 9.49
CA GLU A 70 -5.99 0.01 10.44
C GLU A 70 -7.40 -0.37 9.97
N GLY A 71 -7.69 -0.22 8.67
CA GLY A 71 -8.94 -0.66 8.06
C GLY A 71 -9.14 -2.17 8.15
N GLN A 72 -8.09 -2.94 7.90
CA GLN A 72 -8.11 -4.40 8.04
C GLN A 72 -8.40 -4.81 9.48
N GLU A 73 -7.72 -4.21 10.47
CA GLU A 73 -7.96 -4.53 11.90
C GLU A 73 -9.43 -4.30 12.30
N LYS A 74 -10.05 -3.20 11.85
CA LYS A 74 -11.48 -2.94 12.09
C LYS A 74 -12.38 -4.03 11.50
N LEU A 75 -12.12 -4.44 10.25
CA LEU A 75 -12.87 -5.53 9.61
C LEU A 75 -12.73 -6.85 10.37
N TRP A 76 -11.54 -7.16 10.90
CA TRP A 76 -11.33 -8.35 11.72
C TRP A 76 -12.16 -8.31 13.01
N MET A 77 -12.27 -7.14 13.65
CA MET A 77 -13.12 -6.97 14.83
C MET A 77 -14.60 -7.15 14.50
N GLU A 78 -15.08 -6.55 13.40
CA GLU A 78 -16.47 -6.70 12.94
C GLU A 78 -16.81 -8.17 12.63
N VAL A 79 -15.93 -8.87 11.90
CA VAL A 79 -16.11 -10.30 11.60
C VAL A 79 -16.17 -11.13 12.88
N ARG A 80 -15.37 -10.80 13.88
CA ARG A 80 -15.41 -11.49 15.18
C ARG A 80 -16.75 -11.26 15.88
N LEU A 81 -17.23 -10.03 15.95
CA LEU A 81 -18.53 -9.71 16.55
C LEU A 81 -19.67 -10.43 15.84
N LEU A 82 -19.68 -10.44 14.51
CA LEU A 82 -20.68 -11.16 13.73
C LEU A 82 -20.68 -12.67 14.02
N ARG A 83 -19.50 -13.28 14.20
CA ARG A 83 -19.40 -14.69 14.59
C ARG A 83 -19.96 -14.94 15.99
N GLU A 84 -19.68 -14.06 16.94
CA GLU A 84 -20.21 -14.15 18.31
C GLU A 84 -21.75 -13.99 18.33
N GLU A 85 -22.31 -13.08 17.54
CA GLU A 85 -23.76 -12.93 17.39
C GLU A 85 -24.40 -14.14 16.69
N GLN A 86 -23.75 -14.67 15.66
CA GLN A 86 -24.21 -15.87 14.97
C GLN A 86 -24.29 -17.08 15.92
N GLU A 87 -23.31 -17.26 16.80
CA GLU A 87 -23.32 -18.33 17.81
C GLU A 87 -24.50 -18.18 18.79
N LYS A 88 -24.78 -16.95 19.23
CA LYS A 88 -25.95 -16.67 20.08
C LYS A 88 -27.26 -17.03 19.38
N LEU A 89 -27.40 -16.65 18.12
CA LEU A 89 -28.58 -17.00 17.31
C LEU A 89 -28.74 -18.52 17.16
N TRP A 90 -27.65 -19.26 16.96
CA TRP A 90 -27.71 -20.73 16.93
C TRP A 90 -28.21 -21.32 18.25
N GLN A 91 -27.76 -20.78 19.38
CA GLN A 91 -28.22 -21.24 20.69
C GLN A 91 -29.70 -20.91 20.93
N GLU A 92 -30.17 -19.72 20.52
CA GLU A 92 -31.59 -19.38 20.58
C GLU A 92 -32.45 -20.30 19.71
N VAL A 93 -32.02 -20.57 18.47
CA VAL A 93 -32.70 -21.53 17.57
C VAL A 93 -32.78 -22.92 18.19
N LYS A 94 -31.71 -23.37 18.85
CA LYS A 94 -31.70 -24.66 19.57
C LYS A 94 -32.73 -24.66 20.70
N ASN A 95 -32.74 -23.63 21.54
CA ASN A 95 -33.69 -23.49 22.65
C ASN A 95 -35.14 -23.46 22.15
N LEU A 96 -35.42 -22.76 21.05
CA LEU A 96 -36.74 -22.71 20.42
C LEU A 96 -37.18 -24.10 19.92
N ARG A 97 -36.28 -24.87 19.30
CA ARG A 97 -36.56 -26.24 18.87
C ARG A 97 -36.87 -27.16 20.05
N GLU A 98 -36.13 -27.03 21.15
CA GLU A 98 -36.40 -27.78 22.38
C GLU A 98 -37.76 -27.41 22.98
N GLY A 99 -38.11 -26.12 23.03
CA GLY A 99 -39.42 -25.65 23.46
C GLY A 99 -40.56 -26.17 22.57
N GLN A 100 -40.36 -26.16 21.25
CA GLN A 100 -41.33 -26.69 20.29
C GLN A 100 -41.56 -28.19 20.50
N ASN A 101 -40.51 -28.98 20.75
CA ASN A 101 -40.65 -30.41 21.01
C ASN A 101 -41.48 -30.70 22.27
N LYS A 102 -41.27 -29.93 23.35
CA LYS A 102 -42.08 -30.05 24.58
C LYS A 102 -43.55 -29.75 24.32
N LEU A 103 -43.86 -28.70 23.55
CA LEU A 103 -45.23 -28.39 23.16
C LEU A 103 -45.87 -29.52 22.36
N TRP A 104 -45.12 -30.17 21.45
CA TRP A 104 -45.62 -31.33 20.72
C TRP A 104 -45.97 -32.51 21.64
N GLU A 105 -45.14 -32.77 22.66
CA GLU A 105 -45.41 -33.81 23.66
C GLU A 105 -46.66 -33.50 24.48
N GLU A 106 -46.83 -32.25 24.92
CA GLU A 106 -48.03 -31.80 25.64
C GLU A 106 -49.30 -31.93 24.78
N VAL A 107 -49.25 -31.50 23.51
CA VAL A 107 -50.37 -31.64 22.57
C VAL A 107 -50.73 -33.11 22.35
N LYS A 108 -49.73 -34.00 22.26
CA LYS A 108 -49.97 -35.44 22.13
C LYS A 108 -50.66 -36.00 23.38
N SER A 109 -50.16 -35.67 24.57
CA SER A 109 -50.76 -36.08 25.84
C SER A 109 -52.21 -35.59 26.00
N LEU A 110 -52.49 -34.34 25.61
CA LEU A 110 -53.84 -33.79 25.63
C LEU A 110 -54.79 -34.53 24.68
N ARG A 111 -54.33 -34.90 23.47
CA ARG A 111 -55.12 -35.71 22.52
C ARG A 111 -55.45 -37.08 23.09
N GLU A 112 -54.46 -37.78 23.65
CA GLU A 112 -54.66 -39.08 24.30
C GLU A 112 -55.64 -38.98 25.49
N GLY A 113 -55.56 -37.89 26.26
CA GLY A 113 -56.49 -37.61 27.35
C GLY A 113 -57.93 -37.38 26.86
N GLN A 114 -58.10 -36.62 25.76
CA GLN A 114 -59.41 -36.40 25.13
C GLN A 114 -60.02 -37.68 24.59
N GLU A 115 -59.22 -38.54 23.93
CA GLU A 115 -59.68 -39.83 23.42
C GLU A 115 -60.21 -40.73 24.53
N LYS A 116 -59.48 -40.83 25.66
CA LYS A 116 -59.94 -41.59 26.85
C LYS A 116 -61.25 -41.05 27.42
N LEU A 117 -61.41 -39.73 27.48
CA LEU A 117 -62.66 -39.11 27.93
C LEU A 117 -63.83 -39.46 27.01
N TRP A 118 -63.63 -39.42 25.69
CA TRP A 118 -64.64 -39.83 24.72
C TRP A 118 -65.02 -41.31 24.86
N GLU A 119 -64.05 -42.21 25.01
CA GLU A 119 -64.32 -43.62 25.24
C GLU A 119 -65.14 -43.86 26.51
N ASN A 120 -64.80 -43.17 27.61
CA ASN A 120 -65.55 -43.29 28.86
C ASN A 120 -66.97 -42.73 28.74
N GLN A 121 -67.14 -41.59 28.06
CA GLN A 121 -68.46 -41.03 27.78
C GLN A 121 -69.31 -42.02 26.98
N ASN A 122 -68.77 -42.60 25.91
CA ASN A 122 -69.48 -43.57 25.07
C ASN A 122 -69.90 -44.85 25.82
N LYS A 123 -69.23 -45.22 26.92
CA LYS A 123 -69.60 -46.37 27.77
C LYS A 123 -70.74 -46.05 28.74
N LEU A 124 -71.00 -44.77 29.03
CA LEU A 124 -72.04 -44.34 29.97
C LEU A 124 -73.43 -44.20 29.32
N TRP A 125 -73.48 -44.13 27.99
CA TRP A 125 -74.69 -44.09 27.18
C TRP A 125 -74.97 -45.46 26.56
#